data_AF-F9NY00-F1
#
_entry.id   AF-F9NY00-F1
#
_cell.length_a   1.000
_cell.length_b   1.000
_cell.length_c   1.000
_cell.angle_alpha   90.00
_cell.angle_beta   90.00
_cell.angle_gamma   90.00
#
_symmetry.space_group_name_H-M   'P 1'
#
loop_
_entity.id
_entity.type
_entity.pdbx_description
1 polymer ?
#
loop_
_entity_poly.entity_id
_entity_poly.type
_entity_poly.pdbx_seq_one_letter_code
_entity_poly.pdbx_strand_id
1 'polypeptide(L)'
;MIVTMRIAAALLVIAAVWGGKYVVSLVFHAAGVRAGADTGLLRGGLWIGYLERLGIATAILASYPAGIAVILGVKTLARYAELKSQPTPGSDATQANKESSAAIEQFIIGTMASALWSVLLTVAAKALWG
;
A
#
# COMPACT_ATOMS: atom_id res chain seq x y z
N MET A 1 27.94 16.70 -10.88
CA MET A 1 27.75 15.48 -10.06
C MET A 1 26.66 15.67 -9.00
N ILE A 2 26.79 16.66 -8.10
CA ILE A 2 25.81 16.92 -7.02
C ILE A 2 24.37 17.19 -7.53
N VAL A 3 24.22 18.02 -8.56
CA VAL A 3 22.89 18.33 -9.14
C VAL A 3 22.23 17.07 -9.71
N THR A 4 22.99 16.24 -10.42
CA THR A 4 22.53 14.97 -11.00
C THR A 4 22.05 14.00 -9.92
N MET A 5 22.77 13.88 -8.80
CA MET A 5 22.40 13.02 -7.67
C MET A 5 21.11 13.50 -6.98
N ARG A 6 20.92 14.82 -6.82
CA ARG A 6 19.70 15.39 -6.26
C ARG A 6 18.47 15.17 -7.15
N ILE A 7 18.64 15.30 -8.46
CA ILE A 7 17.59 14.98 -9.44
C ILE A 7 17.23 13.50 -9.36
N ALA A 8 18.23 12.60 -9.30
CA ALA A 8 17.99 11.17 -9.18
C ALA A 8 17.23 10.81 -7.89
N ALA A 9 17.61 11.38 -6.75
CA ALA A 9 16.91 11.19 -5.48
C ALA A 9 15.45 11.67 -5.54
N ALA A 10 15.19 12.84 -6.13
CA ALA A 10 13.83 13.35 -6.30
C ALA A 10 12.97 12.43 -7.18
N LEU A 11 13.54 11.92 -8.29
CA LEU A 11 12.86 10.97 -9.17
C LEU A 11 12.53 9.65 -8.46
N LEU A 12 13.44 9.15 -7.62
CA LEU A 12 13.20 7.94 -6.83
C LEU A 12 12.07 8.12 -5.81
N VAL A 13 11.98 9.28 -5.14
CA VAL A 13 10.85 9.58 -4.24
C VAL A 13 9.53 9.64 -5.00
N ILE A 14 9.51 10.26 -6.19
CA ILE A 14 8.33 10.28 -7.06
C ILE A 14 7.95 8.85 -7.46
N ALA A 15 8.91 8.02 -7.88
CA ALA A 15 8.69 6.62 -8.22
C ALA A 15 8.21 5.78 -7.01
N ALA A 16 8.69 6.09 -5.80
CA ALA A 16 8.26 5.44 -4.56
C ALA A 16 6.76 5.63 -4.31
N VAL A 17 6.21 6.80 -4.65
CA VAL A 17 4.80 7.16 -4.43
C VAL A 17 3.91 6.71 -5.59
N TRP A 18 4.35 6.90 -6.83
CA TRP A 18 3.55 6.66 -8.03
C TRP A 18 3.65 5.22 -8.56
N GLY A 19 4.81 4.58 -8.39
CA GLY A 19 5.06 3.21 -8.85
C GLY A 19 4.32 2.13 -8.08
N GLY A 20 3.93 2.41 -6.83
CA GLY A 20 3.35 1.41 -5.93
C GLY A 20 2.08 0.73 -6.47
N LYS A 21 1.25 1.44 -7.25
CA LYS A 21 0.05 0.83 -7.86
C LYS A 21 0.39 -0.29 -8.86
N TYR A 22 1.46 -0.11 -9.63
CA TYR A 22 1.88 -1.08 -10.64
C TYR A 22 2.53 -2.29 -9.99
N VAL A 23 3.30 -2.07 -8.92
CA VAL A 23 3.92 -3.15 -8.14
C VAL A 23 2.85 -4.03 -7.48
N VAL A 24 1.85 -3.43 -6.84
CA VAL A 24 0.74 -4.18 -6.25
C VAL A 24 -0.01 -4.98 -7.31
N SER A 25 -0.32 -4.37 -8.46
CA SER A 25 -0.94 -5.07 -9.58
C SER A 25 -0.08 -6.25 -10.06
N LEU A 26 1.23 -6.04 -10.24
CA LEU A 26 2.15 -7.09 -10.67
C LEU A 26 2.21 -8.25 -9.68
N VAL A 27 2.24 -7.96 -8.38
CA VAL A 27 2.24 -9.00 -7.33
C VAL A 27 0.97 -9.83 -7.38
N PHE A 28 -0.21 -9.22 -7.58
CA PHE A 28 -1.45 -9.97 -7.73
C PHE A 28 -1.50 -10.81 -9.01
N HIS A 29 -1.00 -10.26 -10.13
CA HIS A 29 -0.90 -11.02 -11.37
C HIS A 29 0.05 -12.22 -11.22
N ALA A 30 1.20 -12.02 -10.58
CA ALA A 30 2.17 -13.09 -10.31
C ALA A 30 1.63 -14.15 -9.34
N ALA A 31 0.80 -13.74 -8.36
CA ALA A 31 0.15 -14.65 -7.42
C ALA A 31 -1.06 -15.38 -8.02
N GLY A 32 -1.47 -15.09 -9.26
CA GLY A 32 -2.65 -15.69 -9.90
C GLY A 32 -3.98 -15.27 -9.25
N VAL A 33 -3.97 -14.21 -8.43
CA VAL A 33 -5.14 -13.75 -7.69
C VAL A 33 -5.87 -12.70 -8.52
N ARG A 34 -7.12 -12.99 -8.91
CA ARG A 34 -8.03 -11.96 -9.42
C ARG A 34 -8.45 -11.10 -8.24
N ALA A 35 -7.77 -9.96 -8.06
CA ALA A 35 -8.20 -8.95 -7.11
C ALA A 35 -9.66 -8.59 -7.43
N GLY A 36 -10.55 -8.73 -6.46
CA GLY A 36 -11.98 -8.47 -6.64
C GLY A 36 -12.18 -7.03 -7.11
N ALA A 37 -12.41 -6.86 -8.42
CA ALA A 37 -13.00 -5.66 -8.96
C ALA A 37 -14.49 -5.68 -8.58
N ASP A 38 -15.11 -4.49 -8.53
CA ASP A 38 -16.53 -4.22 -8.23
C ASP A 38 -16.79 -4.03 -6.72
N THR A 39 -17.29 -2.92 -6.18
CA THR A 39 -18.01 -1.74 -6.67
C THR A 39 -17.73 -0.58 -5.67
N GLY A 40 -17.48 0.66 -6.12
CA GLY A 40 -17.42 1.85 -5.24
C GLY A 40 -16.19 2.05 -4.32
N LEU A 41 -15.63 0.99 -3.73
CA LEU A 41 -14.46 1.00 -2.83
C LEU A 41 -13.13 1.39 -3.52
N LEU A 42 -13.08 1.27 -4.85
CA LEU A 42 -11.86 1.37 -5.68
C LEU A 42 -11.24 2.77 -5.76
N ARG A 43 -11.97 3.85 -5.42
CA ARG A 43 -11.40 5.21 -5.37
C ARG A 43 -10.71 5.50 -4.05
N GLY A 44 -11.34 5.13 -2.92
CA GLY A 44 -10.80 5.37 -1.59
C GLY A 44 -9.48 4.62 -1.36
N GLY A 45 -9.44 3.33 -1.73
CA GLY A 45 -8.23 2.51 -1.59
C GLY A 45 -7.01 3.03 -2.36
N LEU A 46 -7.24 3.65 -3.53
CA LEU A 46 -6.16 4.24 -4.34
C LEU A 46 -5.53 5.45 -3.65
N TRP A 47 -6.37 6.38 -3.15
CA TRP A 47 -5.91 7.57 -2.44
C TRP A 47 -5.26 7.23 -1.10
N ILE A 48 -5.84 6.30 -0.34
CA ILE A 48 -5.23 5.78 0.89
C ILE A 48 -3.85 5.19 0.59
N GLY A 49 -3.70 4.45 -0.51
CA GLY A 49 -2.41 3.94 -0.95
C GLY A 49 -1.39 5.05 -1.25
N TYR A 50 -1.78 6.16 -1.88
CA TYR A 50 -0.86 7.28 -2.08
C TYR A 50 -0.45 7.97 -0.77
N LEU A 51 -1.40 8.17 0.14
CA LEU A 51 -1.13 8.77 1.45
C LEU A 51 -0.20 7.90 2.29
N GLU A 52 -0.38 6.59 2.27
CA GLU A 52 0.54 5.64 2.91
C GLU A 52 1.96 5.81 2.38
N ARG A 53 2.14 5.78 1.05
CA ARG A 53 3.47 5.87 0.43
C ARG A 53 4.14 7.22 0.68
N LEU A 54 3.37 8.31 0.65
CA LEU A 54 3.85 9.64 1.03
C LEU A 54 4.27 9.69 2.50
N GLY A 55 3.47 9.09 3.39
CA GLY A 55 3.78 9.00 4.81
C GLY A 55 5.04 8.19 5.08
N ILE A 56 5.20 7.04 4.42
CA ILE A 56 6.41 6.20 4.50
C ILE A 56 7.63 7.00 4.02
N ALA A 57 7.51 7.67 2.87
CA ALA A 57 8.59 8.47 2.34
C ALA A 57 9.00 9.59 3.31
N THR A 58 8.01 10.31 3.85
CA THR A 58 8.21 11.38 4.83
C THR A 58 8.87 10.86 6.11
N ALA A 59 8.43 9.71 6.63
CA ALA A 59 9.00 9.09 7.83
C ALA A 59 10.48 8.74 7.64
N ILE A 60 10.87 8.22 6.47
CA ILE A 60 12.26 7.89 6.16
C ILE A 60 13.12 9.15 6.02
N LEU A 61 12.62 10.16 5.30
CA LEU A 61 13.32 11.42 5.08
C LEU A 61 13.49 12.21 6.39
N ALA A 62 12.48 12.20 7.26
CA ALA A 62 12.53 12.80 8.59
C ALA A 62 13.32 11.95 9.62
N SER A 63 13.84 10.79 9.23
CA SER A 63 14.54 9.84 10.12
C SER A 63 13.70 9.38 11.32
N TYR A 64 12.39 9.25 11.12
CA TYR A 64 11.42 8.79 12.10
C TYR A 64 10.80 7.44 11.69
N PRO A 65 11.52 6.32 11.86
CA PRO A 65 11.06 5.00 11.39
C PRO A 65 9.79 4.51 12.09
N ALA A 66 9.54 4.93 13.34
CA ALA A 66 8.33 4.59 14.06
C ALA A 66 7.06 5.11 13.35
N GLY A 67 7.15 6.17 12.55
CA GLY A 67 6.03 6.68 11.75
C GLY A 67 5.51 5.66 10.74
N ILE A 68 6.35 4.78 10.21
CA ILE A 68 5.95 3.72 9.28
C ILE A 68 5.00 2.74 9.97
N ALA A 69 5.31 2.32 11.20
CA ALA A 69 4.48 1.42 11.97
C ALA A 69 3.09 2.03 12.27
N VAL A 70 3.06 3.32 12.60
CA VAL A 70 1.80 4.06 12.82
C VAL A 70 0.95 4.09 11.55
N ILE A 71 1.53 4.45 10.41
CA ILE A 71 0.82 4.53 9.12
C ILE A 71 0.21 3.18 8.75
N LEU A 72 1.01 2.11 8.84
CA LEU A 72 0.55 0.75 8.55
C LEU A 72 -0.57 0.32 9.51
N GLY A 73 -0.42 0.62 10.81
CA GLY A 73 -1.44 0.34 11.83
C GLY A 73 -2.76 1.06 11.57
N VAL A 74 -2.72 2.35 11.23
CA VAL A 74 -3.93 3.13 10.89
C VAL A 74 -4.62 2.54 9.66
N LYS A 75 -3.84 2.19 8.63
CA LYS A 75 -4.38 1.61 7.39
C LYS A 75 -5.05 0.26 7.63
N THR A 76 -4.42 -0.62 8.41
CA THR A 76 -4.99 -1.94 8.73
C THR A 76 -6.23 -1.84 9.60
N LEU A 77 -6.26 -0.93 10.58
CA LEU A 77 -7.44 -0.65 11.40
C LEU A 77 -8.62 -0.14 10.58
N ALA A 78 -8.37 0.78 9.64
CA ALA A 78 -9.41 1.31 8.76
C ALA A 78 -10.07 0.18 7.95
N ARG A 79 -9.28 -0.76 7.43
CA ARG A 79 -9.81 -1.90 6.67
C ARG A 79 -10.52 -2.93 7.53
N TYR A 80 -10.03 -3.16 8.76
CA TYR A 80 -10.70 -4.04 9.71
C TYR A 80 -12.09 -3.50 10.08
N ALA A 81 -12.21 -2.19 10.33
CA ALA A 81 -13.50 -1.55 10.59
C ALA A 81 -14.47 -1.73 9.40
N GLU A 82 -13.96 -1.60 8.17
CA GLU A 82 -14.73 -1.72 6.93
C GLU A 82 -15.24 -3.15 6.68
N LEU A 83 -14.45 -4.17 7.03
CA LEU A 83 -14.86 -5.58 6.92
C LEU A 83 -15.87 -5.97 8.00
N LYS A 84 -15.78 -5.36 9.18
CA LYS A 84 -16.75 -5.59 10.28
C LYS A 84 -18.10 -4.93 10.00
N SER A 85 -18.15 -3.87 9.19
CA SER A 85 -19.38 -3.13 8.89
C SER A 85 -20.14 -3.65 7.66
N GLN A 86 -19.63 -4.69 6.96
CA GLN A 86 -20.34 -5.26 5.82
C GLN A 86 -21.55 -6.09 6.30
N PRO A 87 -22.76 -5.86 5.75
CA PRO A 87 -23.94 -6.65 6.10
C PRO A 87 -23.75 -8.10 5.63
N THR A 88 -24.03 -9.07 6.50
CA THR A 88 -24.05 -10.50 6.15
C THR A 88 -25.03 -10.73 4.98
N PRO A 89 -24.57 -11.15 3.79
CA PRO A 89 -25.45 -11.47 2.68
C PRO A 89 -26.35 -12.67 3.03
N GLY A 90 -27.62 -12.59 2.65
CA GLY A 90 -28.53 -13.72 2.65
C GLY A 90 -28.08 -14.80 1.64
N SER A 91 -28.46 -16.05 1.95
CA SER A 91 -28.02 -17.33 1.37
C SER A 91 -26.53 -17.65 1.55
N ASP A 92 -26.26 -18.59 2.46
CA ASP A 92 -24.99 -19.21 2.83
C ASP A 92 -23.94 -18.33 3.54
N ALA A 93 -24.07 -18.27 4.88
CA ALA A 93 -23.05 -17.70 5.77
C ALA A 93 -21.63 -18.25 5.54
N THR A 94 -21.52 -19.47 5.02
CA THR A 94 -20.24 -20.10 4.64
C THR A 94 -19.56 -19.41 3.45
N GLN A 95 -20.34 -18.90 2.48
CA GLN A 95 -19.80 -18.22 1.30
C GLN A 95 -19.36 -16.79 1.64
N ALA A 96 -20.16 -16.08 2.44
CA ALA A 96 -19.82 -14.75 2.96
C ALA A 96 -18.50 -14.73 3.76
N ASN A 97 -18.26 -15.77 4.57
CA ASN A 97 -17.02 -15.91 5.33
C ASN A 97 -15.79 -16.14 4.42
N LYS A 98 -15.91 -16.94 3.36
CA LYS A 98 -14.81 -17.20 2.42
C LYS A 98 -14.42 -15.95 1.63
N GLU A 99 -15.39 -15.19 1.15
CA GLU A 99 -15.14 -13.94 0.42
C GLU A 99 -14.46 -12.88 1.31
N SER A 100 -14.91 -12.77 2.57
CA SER A 100 -14.31 -11.88 3.56
C SER A 100 -12.86 -12.24 3.88
N SER A 101 -12.56 -13.54 4.04
CA SER A 101 -11.19 -14.02 4.25
C SER A 101 -10.28 -13.72 3.06
N ALA A 102 -10.75 -13.97 1.83
CA ALA A 102 -9.98 -13.68 0.63
C ALA A 102 -9.69 -12.16 0.48
N ALA A 103 -10.65 -11.30 0.83
CA ALA A 103 -10.47 -9.85 0.82
C ALA A 103 -9.42 -9.36 1.84
N ILE A 104 -9.36 -9.99 3.02
CA ILE A 104 -8.34 -9.70 4.05
C ILE A 104 -6.95 -10.07 3.55
N GLU A 105 -6.79 -11.28 3.00
CA GLU A 105 -5.50 -11.75 2.48
C GLU A 105 -4.97 -10.84 1.37
N GLN A 106 -5.84 -10.50 0.41
CA GLN A 106 -5.50 -9.55 -0.65
C GLN A 106 -5.07 -8.20 -0.07
N PHE A 107 -5.77 -7.69 0.94
CA PHE A 107 -5.41 -6.42 1.57
C PHE A 107 -4.04 -6.45 2.25
N ILE A 108 -3.72 -7.53 2.97
CA ILE A 108 -2.41 -7.71 3.64
C ILE A 108 -1.30 -7.75 2.60
N ILE A 109 -1.44 -8.61 1.57
CA ILE A 109 -0.46 -8.76 0.50
C ILE A 109 -0.23 -7.43 -0.24
N GLY A 110 -1.31 -6.74 -0.62
CA GLY A 110 -1.24 -5.46 -1.32
C GLY A 110 -0.57 -4.36 -0.48
N THR A 111 -0.86 -4.33 0.83
CA THR A 111 -0.25 -3.36 1.75
C THR A 111 1.24 -3.62 1.92
N MET A 112 1.65 -4.87 2.18
CA MET A 112 3.07 -5.22 2.33
C MET A 112 3.87 -4.99 1.05
N ALA A 113 3.33 -5.35 -0.11
CA ALA A 113 3.98 -5.11 -1.39
C ALA A 113 4.18 -3.61 -1.66
N SER A 114 3.15 -2.79 -1.44
CA SER A 114 3.21 -1.33 -1.58
C SER A 114 4.23 -0.71 -0.62
N ALA A 115 4.21 -1.11 0.65
CA ALA A 115 5.11 -0.59 1.67
C ALA A 115 6.58 -0.93 1.38
N LEU A 116 6.88 -2.18 1.03
CA LEU A 116 8.23 -2.61 0.67
C LEU A 116 8.79 -1.82 -0.51
N TRP A 117 7.98 -1.62 -1.55
CA TRP A 117 8.36 -0.79 -2.70
C TRP A 117 8.76 0.63 -2.29
N SER A 118 7.90 1.30 -1.51
CA SER A 118 8.14 2.69 -1.12
C SER A 118 9.31 2.83 -0.16
N VAL A 119 9.52 1.88 0.76
CA VAL A 119 10.69 1.86 1.64
C VAL A 119 11.96 1.72 0.83
N LEU A 120 12.04 0.73 -0.07
CA LEU A 120 13.23 0.48 -0.88
C LEU A 120 13.65 1.71 -1.70
N LEU A 121 12.71 2.31 -2.42
CA LEU A 121 13.01 3.48 -3.26
C LEU A 121 13.34 4.73 -2.44
N THR A 122 12.68 4.95 -1.31
CA THR A 122 12.98 6.13 -0.48
C THR A 122 14.33 5.99 0.23
N VAL A 123 14.67 4.79 0.71
CA VAL A 123 15.99 4.52 1.30
C VAL A 123 17.09 4.73 0.25
N ALA A 124 16.90 4.23 -0.97
CA ALA A 124 17.83 4.45 -2.08
C ALA A 124 17.97 5.96 -2.41
N ALA A 125 16.86 6.70 -2.43
CA ALA A 125 16.88 8.15 -2.63
C ALA A 125 17.66 8.88 -1.54
N LYS A 126 17.46 8.51 -0.27
CA LYS A 126 18.16 9.09 0.88
C LYS A 126 19.67 8.80 0.82
N ALA A 127 20.05 7.58 0.42
CA ALA A 127 21.45 7.21 0.26
C ALA A 127 22.16 7.96 -0.88
N LEU A 128 21.45 8.35 -1.93
CA LEU A 128 21.99 9.20 -3.00
C LEU A 128 22.07 10.68 -2.64
N TRP A 129 21.42 11.09 -1.54
CA TRP A 129 21.40 12.48 -1.09
C TRP A 129 22.51 12.80 -0.08
N GLY A 130 22.90 11.82 0.75
CA GLY A 130 24.01 11.92 1.71
C GLY A 130 25.36 11.69 1.05
#